data_AF-A0AAW2Z497-F1
#
_entry.id   AF-A0AAW2Z497-F1
#
_cell.length_a   1.000
_cell.length_b   1.000
_cell.length_c   1.000
_cell.angle_alpha   90.00
_cell.angle_beta   90.00
_cell.angle_gamma   90.00
#
_symmetry.space_group_name_H-M   'P 1'
#
loop_
_entity.id
_entity.type
_entity.pdbx_description
1 polymer ?
#
loop_
_entity_poly.entity_id
_entity_poly.type
_entity_poly.pdbx_seq_one_letter_code
_entity_poly.pdbx_strand_id
1 'polypeptide(L)'
;MSTRDCEYTRSFLDQCIAEKKSSNDCKYQRWALDMCLGSTKKDDLVKSIEDELKQNPKTPAKKICCSCLDTKKARDACSMFNGPDSELCTYVIDAHKLCLKEEGFKI
;
A
#
# COMPACT_ATOMS: atom_id res chain seq x y z
N MET A 1 -7.39 -17.78 -19.60
CA MET A 1 -8.39 -16.90 -18.96
C MET A 1 -7.69 -16.27 -17.77
N SER A 2 -7.07 -15.10 -17.96
CA SER A 2 -6.30 -14.45 -16.89
C SER A 2 -7.27 -13.66 -16.03
N THR A 3 -7.78 -14.30 -14.97
CA THR A 3 -8.45 -13.61 -13.89
C THR A 3 -7.45 -12.64 -13.28
N ARG A 4 -7.87 -11.39 -13.03
CA ARG A 4 -7.08 -10.50 -12.17
C ARG A 4 -7.07 -11.14 -10.80
N ASP A 5 -6.01 -11.84 -10.44
CA ASP A 5 -5.92 -12.57 -9.18
C ASP A 5 -5.62 -11.60 -8.02
N CYS A 6 -6.60 -10.74 -7.71
CA CYS A 6 -6.58 -9.86 -6.55
C CYS A 6 -6.70 -10.61 -5.20
N GLU A 7 -6.71 -11.95 -5.24
CA GLU A 7 -6.77 -12.81 -4.07
C GLU A 7 -5.58 -12.59 -3.14
N TYR A 8 -4.37 -12.38 -3.69
CA TYR A 8 -3.20 -12.05 -2.88
C TYR A 8 -3.34 -10.71 -2.16
N THR A 9 -3.76 -9.67 -2.87
CA THR A 9 -3.99 -8.34 -2.31
C THR A 9 -5.06 -8.37 -1.22
N ARG A 10 -6.08 -9.21 -1.42
CA ARG A 10 -7.13 -9.48 -0.43
C ARG A 10 -6.58 -10.22 0.80
N SER A 11 -5.76 -11.26 0.58
CA SER A 11 -5.12 -12.02 1.66
C SER A 11 -4.27 -11.14 2.55
N PHE A 12 -3.47 -10.22 1.98
CA PHE A 12 -2.68 -9.27 2.76
C PHE A 12 -3.53 -8.27 3.56
N LEU A 13 -4.68 -7.86 3.02
CA LEU A 13 -5.63 -7.02 3.75
C LEU A 13 -6.23 -7.78 4.94
N ASP A 14 -6.70 -9.00 4.72
CA ASP A 14 -7.27 -9.86 5.76
C ASP A 14 -6.25 -10.17 6.86
N GLN A 15 -5.00 -10.45 6.49
CA GLN A 15 -3.89 -10.63 7.44
C GLN A 15 -3.63 -9.36 8.25
N CYS A 16 -3.61 -8.19 7.61
CA CYS A 16 -3.42 -6.92 8.32
C CYS A 16 -4.54 -6.66 9.34
N ILE A 17 -5.79 -6.89 8.93
CA ILE A 17 -6.97 -6.71 9.80
C ILE A 17 -6.90 -7.70 10.99
N ALA A 18 -6.50 -8.94 10.73
CA ALA A 18 -6.32 -9.97 11.75
C ALA A 18 -5.22 -9.63 12.76
N GLU A 19 -4.08 -9.10 12.31
CA GLU A 19 -2.95 -8.75 13.19
C GLU A 19 -3.21 -7.51 14.04
N LYS A 20 -3.77 -6.43 13.45
CA LYS A 20 -3.73 -5.11 14.10
C LYS A 20 -5.04 -4.60 14.70
N LYS A 21 -6.21 -5.23 14.45
CA LYS A 21 -7.54 -4.85 14.98
C LYS A 21 -7.97 -3.36 14.80
N SER A 22 -7.13 -2.52 14.24
CA SER A 22 -7.32 -1.07 14.09
C SER A 22 -7.51 -0.76 12.61
N SER A 23 -8.71 -0.28 12.28
CA SER A 23 -9.14 -0.07 10.88
C SER A 23 -8.29 0.96 10.12
N ASN A 24 -7.54 1.80 10.82
CA ASN A 24 -6.78 2.90 10.22
C ASN A 24 -5.38 2.47 9.76
N ASP A 25 -4.83 1.40 10.33
CA ASP A 25 -3.46 0.95 10.04
C ASP A 25 -3.39 0.15 8.71
N CYS A 26 -4.49 -0.47 8.30
CA CYS A 26 -4.57 -1.28 7.07
C CYS A 26 -5.09 -0.52 5.84
N LYS A 27 -5.11 0.82 5.90
CA LYS A 27 -5.67 1.65 4.82
C LYS A 27 -4.96 1.43 3.47
N TYR A 28 -3.64 1.21 3.49
CA TYR A 28 -2.86 1.03 2.28
C TYR A 28 -3.10 -0.34 1.63
N GLN A 29 -3.25 -1.40 2.43
CA GLN A 29 -3.62 -2.73 1.95
C GLN A 29 -5.01 -2.71 1.35
N ARG A 30 -5.92 -1.91 1.91
CA ARG A 30 -7.25 -1.70 1.34
C ARG A 30 -7.17 -0.99 -0.01
N TRP A 31 -6.39 0.08 -0.11
CA TRP A 31 -6.15 0.75 -1.38
C TRP A 31 -5.49 -0.17 -2.41
N ALA A 32 -4.58 -1.06 -2.01
CA ALA A 32 -4.00 -2.05 -2.92
C ALA A 32 -5.10 -2.96 -3.52
N LEU A 33 -6.00 -3.46 -2.69
CA LEU A 33 -7.12 -4.28 -3.15
C LEU A 33 -8.07 -3.47 -4.04
N ASP A 34 -8.41 -2.25 -3.64
CA ASP A 34 -9.31 -1.39 -4.41
C ASP A 34 -8.72 -0.99 -5.78
N MET A 35 -7.40 -0.75 -5.86
CA MET A 35 -6.70 -0.51 -7.12
C MET A 35 -6.70 -1.76 -8.01
N CYS A 36 -6.54 -2.95 -7.41
CA CYS A 36 -6.59 -4.22 -8.15
C CYS A 36 -8.01 -4.52 -8.69
N LEU A 37 -9.04 -4.25 -7.88
CA LEU A 37 -10.44 -4.38 -8.27
C LEU A 37 -10.90 -3.29 -9.27
N GLY A 38 -10.12 -2.22 -9.40
CA GLY A 38 -10.44 -1.08 -10.26
C GLY A 38 -11.45 -0.10 -9.66
N SER A 39 -11.69 -0.16 -8.34
CA SER A 39 -12.61 0.71 -7.61
C SER A 39 -12.05 2.12 -7.41
N THR A 40 -10.72 2.26 -7.30
CA THR A 40 -10.03 3.55 -7.18
C THR A 40 -8.76 3.58 -8.04
N LYS A 41 -8.37 4.78 -8.48
CA LYS A 41 -7.13 5.02 -9.20
C LYS A 41 -6.06 5.52 -8.23
N LYS A 42 -4.83 5.06 -8.47
CA LYS A 42 -3.62 5.52 -7.78
C LYS A 42 -3.48 7.04 -7.78
N ASP A 43 -3.76 7.70 -8.90
CA ASP A 43 -3.59 9.16 -9.03
C ASP A 43 -4.51 9.95 -8.09
N ASP A 44 -5.75 9.49 -7.89
CA ASP A 44 -6.70 10.12 -6.96
C ASP A 44 -6.21 10.01 -5.50
N LEU A 45 -5.64 8.86 -5.13
CA LEU A 45 -5.03 8.64 -3.81
C LEU A 45 -3.75 9.47 -3.62
N VAL A 46 -2.92 9.57 -4.66
CA VAL A 46 -1.72 10.43 -4.61
C VAL A 46 -2.13 11.88 -4.41
N LYS A 47 -3.13 12.35 -5.16
CA LYS A 47 -3.59 13.73 -5.11
C LYS A 47 -4.14 14.10 -3.73
N SER A 48 -4.94 13.23 -3.12
CA SER A 48 -5.47 13.48 -1.78
C SER A 48 -4.35 13.57 -0.72
N ILE A 49 -3.36 12.68 -0.79
CA ILE A 49 -2.19 12.71 0.12
C ILE A 49 -1.35 13.98 -0.11
N GLU A 50 -1.15 14.40 -1.35
CA GLU A 50 -0.40 15.62 -1.66
C GLU A 50 -1.11 16.88 -1.17
N ASP A 51 -2.43 16.95 -1.32
CA ASP A 51 -3.22 18.08 -0.82
C ASP A 51 -3.24 18.11 0.73
N GLU A 52 -3.30 16.94 1.39
CA GLU A 52 -3.11 16.83 2.84
C GLU A 52 -1.73 17.32 3.29
N LEU A 53 -0.66 16.94 2.58
CA LEU A 53 0.70 17.41 2.89
C LEU A 53 0.91 18.89 2.60
N LYS A 54 0.21 19.47 1.62
CA LYS A 54 0.25 20.93 1.38
C LYS A 54 -0.39 21.69 2.53
N GLN A 55 -1.48 21.17 3.09
CA GLN A 55 -2.16 21.79 4.22
C GLN A 55 -1.44 21.52 5.55
N ASN A 56 -0.87 20.33 5.72
CA ASN A 56 -0.16 19.91 6.91
C ASN A 56 1.15 19.17 6.52
N PRO A 57 2.26 19.90 6.33
CA PRO A 57 3.51 19.29 5.91
C PRO A 57 4.06 18.37 7.00
N LYS A 58 4.02 17.06 6.73
CA LYS A 58 4.66 16.05 7.59
C LYS A 58 6.13 15.93 7.23
N THR A 59 6.98 16.00 8.25
CA THR A 59 8.41 15.72 8.11
C THR A 59 8.66 14.31 8.63
N PRO A 60 9.22 13.39 7.82
CA PRO A 60 9.42 12.02 8.25
C PRO A 60 10.42 11.97 9.42
N ALA A 61 9.92 11.62 10.61
CA ALA A 61 10.74 11.53 11.82
C ALA A 61 11.55 10.23 11.90
N LYS A 62 11.16 9.20 11.14
CA LYS A 62 11.77 7.87 11.14
C LYS A 62 12.45 7.61 9.79
N LYS A 63 13.35 6.63 9.75
CA LYS A 63 13.88 6.13 8.49
C LYS A 63 12.78 5.43 7.70
N ILE A 64 12.87 5.48 6.37
CA ILE A 64 11.94 4.85 5.41
C ILE A 64 11.61 3.39 5.74
N CYS A 65 12.57 2.64 6.28
CA CYS A 65 12.41 1.24 6.67
C CYS A 65 11.51 1.00 7.90
N CYS A 66 11.19 2.06 8.66
CA CYS A 66 10.48 1.99 9.94
C CYS A 66 9.12 2.68 9.95
N SER A 67 8.72 3.38 8.88
CA SER A 67 7.42 4.05 8.81
C SER A 67 6.28 3.10 8.41
N CYS A 68 6.52 2.24 7.41
CA CYS A 68 5.46 1.43 6.77
C CYS A 68 5.78 -0.07 6.84
N LEU A 69 5.81 -0.63 8.06
CA LEU A 69 6.21 -2.04 8.29
C LEU A 69 5.22 -3.03 7.65
N ASP A 70 3.92 -2.75 7.70
CA ASP A 70 2.90 -3.70 7.25
C ASP A 70 2.86 -3.81 5.72
N THR A 71 2.94 -2.68 5.01
CA THR A 71 3.03 -2.68 3.54
C THR A 71 4.39 -3.16 3.04
N LYS A 72 5.47 -2.95 3.81
CA LYS A 72 6.78 -3.55 3.53
C LYS A 72 6.73 -5.07 3.60
N LYS A 73 6.14 -5.65 4.67
CA LYS A 73 5.97 -7.10 4.80
C LYS A 73 5.19 -7.67 3.61
N ALA A 74 4.07 -7.03 3.25
CA ALA A 74 3.26 -7.46 2.12
C ALA A 74 4.03 -7.41 0.79
N ARG A 75 4.82 -6.35 0.55
CA ARG A 75 5.71 -6.24 -0.61
C ARG A 75 6.74 -7.37 -0.63
N ASP A 76 7.48 -7.55 0.46
CA ASP A 76 8.56 -8.52 0.54
C ASP A 76 8.03 -9.95 0.37
N ALA A 77 6.88 -10.26 0.98
CA ALA A 77 6.18 -11.53 0.79
C ALA A 77 5.74 -11.70 -0.67
N CYS A 78 5.11 -10.69 -1.29
CA CYS A 78 4.67 -10.78 -2.67
C CYS A 78 5.84 -11.04 -3.63
N SER A 79 6.94 -10.28 -3.49
CA SER A 79 8.14 -10.47 -4.32
C SER A 79 8.78 -11.85 -4.13
N MET A 80 8.69 -12.44 -2.93
CA MET A 80 9.22 -13.77 -2.64
C MET A 80 8.35 -14.89 -3.21
N PHE A 81 7.01 -14.78 -3.13
CA PHE A 81 6.10 -15.85 -3.55
C PHE A 81 5.73 -15.81 -5.04
N ASN A 82 5.55 -14.62 -5.61
CA ASN A 82 5.08 -14.45 -7.00
C ASN A 82 6.20 -14.09 -7.99
N GLY A 83 7.41 -13.80 -7.50
CA GLY A 83 8.53 -13.29 -8.29
C GLY A 83 8.45 -11.76 -8.50
N PRO A 84 9.58 -11.12 -8.83
CA PRO A 84 9.69 -9.67 -8.94
C PRO A 84 8.89 -9.07 -10.11
N ASP A 85 8.61 -9.85 -11.15
CA ASP A 85 7.92 -9.42 -12.38
C ASP A 85 6.41 -9.67 -12.37
N SER A 86 5.83 -10.02 -11.21
CA SER A 86 4.39 -10.23 -11.12
C SER A 86 3.64 -8.90 -11.00
N GLU A 87 2.75 -8.65 -11.97
CA GLU A 87 1.79 -7.54 -11.98
C GLU A 87 0.94 -7.47 -10.69
N LEU A 88 0.81 -8.59 -9.97
CA LEU A 88 0.10 -8.69 -8.69
C LEU A 88 0.80 -7.89 -7.59
N CYS A 89 2.14 -7.82 -7.63
CA CYS A 89 2.92 -7.10 -6.63
C CYS A 89 2.94 -5.60 -6.88
N THR A 90 2.63 -5.15 -8.11
CA THR A 90 2.58 -3.72 -8.46
C THR A 90 1.62 -2.95 -7.55
N TYR A 91 0.44 -3.50 -7.26
CA TYR A 91 -0.54 -2.85 -6.38
C TYR A 91 -0.06 -2.75 -4.92
N VAL A 92 0.62 -3.78 -4.42
CA VAL A 92 1.17 -3.81 -3.06
C VAL A 92 2.36 -2.86 -2.92
N ILE A 93 3.21 -2.79 -3.95
CA ILE A 93 4.32 -1.83 -4.05
C ILE A 93 3.78 -0.39 -4.07
N ASP A 94 2.73 -0.14 -4.85
CA ASP A 94 2.12 1.18 -4.97
C ASP A 94 1.47 1.60 -3.66
N ALA A 95 0.81 0.69 -2.94
CA ALA A 95 0.32 0.95 -1.60
C ALA A 95 1.46 1.28 -0.60
N HIS A 96 2.60 0.61 -0.69
CA HIS A 96 3.77 0.96 0.12
C HIS A 96 4.30 2.37 -0.22
N LYS A 97 4.37 2.73 -1.50
CA LYS A 97 4.76 4.08 -1.94
C LYS A 97 3.78 5.13 -1.43
N LEU A 98 2.48 4.88 -1.49
CA LEU A 98 1.46 5.79 -0.94
C LEU A 98 1.68 6.05 0.55
N CYS A 99 2.02 5.02 1.32
CA CYS A 99 2.36 5.17 2.74
C CYS A 99 3.58 6.07 2.96
N LEU A 100 4.64 5.85 2.18
CA LEU A 100 5.82 6.69 2.26
C LEU A 100 5.53 8.14 1.84
N LYS A 101 4.74 8.33 0.80
CA LYS A 101 4.33 9.67 0.38
C LYS A 101 3.57 10.37 1.48
N GLU A 102 2.63 9.72 2.15
CA GLU A 102 1.86 10.32 3.25
C GLU A 102 2.70 10.69 4.47
N GLU A 103 3.76 9.92 4.74
CA GLU A 103 4.74 10.23 5.78
C GLU A 103 5.66 11.42 5.42
N GLY A 104 5.53 11.94 4.19
CA GLY A 104 6.30 13.08 3.69
C GLY A 104 7.59 12.68 2.95
N PHE A 105 7.79 11.40 2.63
CA PHE A 105 8.90 10.98 1.79
C PHE A 105 8.61 11.26 0.31
N LYS A 106 9.61 11.80 -0.41
CA LYS A 106 9.57 11.97 -1.86
C LYS A 106 10.08 10.68 -2.52
N ILE A 107 9.17 9.82 -2.99
CA ILE A 107 9.43 8.56 -3.71
C ILE A 107 8.84 8.55 -5.12
#